data_AF-A0A946B530-F1
#
_entry.id   AF-A0A946B530-F1
#
_cell.length_a   1.000
_cell.length_b   1.000
_cell.length_c   1.000
_cell.angle_alpha   90.00
_cell.angle_beta   90.00
_cell.angle_gamma   90.00
#
_symmetry.space_group_name_H-M   'P 1'
#
loop_
_entity.id
_entity.type
_entity.pdbx_description
1 polymer ?
#
loop_
_entity_poly.entity_id
_entity_poly.type
_entity_poly.pdbx_seq_one_letter_code
_entity_poly.pdbx_strand_id
1 'polypeptide(L)'
;MKISSQSPVRATTAPRAAGRSAPAGKAGPAGQAAAAVPTTSLMGIPTEELTPKVRVAIETLMNEVERLRRDRDEVKHQNSHLEKLADEDSLLPVINRRAFVRELSRAMSFAQRYTQPSSLAFFDVNNMKTINDELGHAAGDAALMHVAEMLLEHVRHSDVVGRLGGDEFG
;
A
#
# COMPACT_ATOMS: atom_id res chain seq x y z
N MET A 1 -47.27 33.32 7.33
CA MET A 1 -46.62 34.42 8.10
C MET A 1 -45.23 34.64 7.52
N LYS A 2 -44.76 35.88 7.30
CA LYS A 2 -43.44 36.21 6.73
C LYS A 2 -42.54 36.90 7.77
N ILE A 3 -41.26 36.50 7.87
CA ILE A 3 -40.03 37.29 8.17
C ILE A 3 -38.81 36.35 7.99
N SER A 4 -37.71 36.58 7.26
CA SER A 4 -37.26 37.62 6.28
C SER A 4 -36.28 38.73 6.71
N SER A 5 -35.16 38.40 7.35
CA SER A 5 -33.93 39.24 7.43
C SER A 5 -32.68 38.35 7.52
N GLN A 6 -31.82 38.23 6.50
CA GLN A 6 -30.84 39.18 5.93
C GLN A 6 -29.51 39.28 6.71
N SER A 7 -28.43 39.56 5.97
CA SER A 7 -27.07 39.04 6.21
C SER A 7 -26.04 40.12 6.68
N PRO A 8 -24.75 40.19 6.21
CA PRO A 8 -23.61 40.17 7.15
C PRO A 8 -22.72 41.43 7.11
N VAL A 9 -21.84 41.64 8.11
CA VAL A 9 -20.91 42.80 8.13
C VAL A 9 -19.51 42.45 8.69
N ARG A 10 -18.51 42.47 7.79
CA ARG A 10 -17.16 43.11 7.89
C ARG A 10 -16.27 42.76 9.11
N ALA A 11 -15.13 42.08 8.99
CA ALA A 11 -13.86 42.48 8.36
C ALA A 11 -13.17 43.71 8.99
N THR A 12 -12.00 43.50 9.62
CA THR A 12 -11.17 44.53 10.25
C THR A 12 -9.72 44.44 9.75
N THR A 13 -9.12 45.58 9.43
CA THR A 13 -7.78 45.71 8.83
C THR A 13 -6.64 45.81 9.85
N ALA A 14 -5.41 45.54 9.38
CA ALA A 14 -4.16 45.59 10.15
C ALA A 14 -3.71 47.00 10.58
N PRO A 15 -2.60 47.09 11.34
CA PRO A 15 -1.53 47.97 10.89
C PRO A 15 -0.14 47.29 10.83
N ARG A 16 0.84 48.04 10.31
CA ARG A 16 2.15 47.60 9.81
C ARG A 16 3.28 48.42 10.43
N ALA A 17 4.35 47.77 10.88
CA ALA A 17 5.68 48.36 11.12
C ALA A 17 6.74 47.25 10.92
N ALA A 18 7.76 47.31 10.05
CA ALA A 18 8.68 48.38 9.62
C ALA A 18 9.98 48.51 10.45
N GLY A 19 10.74 47.41 10.57
CA GLY A 19 12.20 47.35 10.35
C GLY A 19 13.18 47.92 11.38
N ARG A 20 14.27 47.16 11.63
CA ARG A 20 15.66 47.59 11.31
C ARG A 20 16.70 46.46 11.47
N SER A 21 17.83 46.69 10.79
CA SER A 21 19.02 45.87 10.53
C SER A 21 19.85 45.35 11.72
N ALA A 22 20.61 44.27 11.47
CA ALA A 22 21.66 43.68 12.34
C ALA A 22 22.95 44.54 12.43
N PRO A 23 24.01 44.13 13.20
CA PRO A 23 24.99 43.15 12.67
C PRO A 23 25.74 42.21 13.67
N ALA A 24 26.28 41.11 13.12
CA ALA A 24 27.53 40.35 13.39
C ALA A 24 28.12 40.11 14.82
N GLY A 25 28.48 38.84 15.12
CA GLY A 25 29.24 38.43 16.34
C GLY A 25 29.81 36.99 16.36
N LYS A 26 30.91 36.76 15.61
CA LYS A 26 31.89 35.63 15.49
C LYS A 26 31.88 34.35 16.40
N ALA A 27 32.33 33.26 15.74
CA ALA A 27 33.05 32.04 16.25
C ALA A 27 32.28 31.02 17.11
N GLY A 28 32.53 29.70 17.07
CA GLY A 28 33.48 28.86 16.32
C GLY A 28 33.04 27.36 16.37
N PRO A 29 33.74 26.40 15.72
CA PRO A 29 33.14 25.11 15.35
C PRO A 29 33.23 24.01 16.42
N ALA A 30 32.19 23.19 16.49
CA ALA A 30 32.23 21.87 17.13
C ALA A 30 31.63 20.84 16.16
N GLY A 31 32.50 20.08 15.48
CA GLY A 31 32.05 19.01 14.61
C GLY A 31 31.56 17.81 15.42
N GLN A 32 30.41 17.25 15.05
CA GLN A 32 30.10 15.85 15.33
C GLN A 32 30.19 15.09 14.00
N ALA A 33 31.42 14.70 13.66
CA ALA A 33 31.61 13.60 12.72
C ALA A 33 30.90 12.39 13.32
N ALA A 34 30.06 11.72 12.53
CA ALA A 34 29.46 10.46 12.95
C ALA A 34 30.59 9.51 13.36
N ALA A 35 30.57 9.07 14.62
CA ALA A 35 31.62 8.20 15.15
C ALA A 35 31.63 6.93 14.30
N ALA A 36 32.71 6.72 13.55
CA ALA A 36 32.93 5.47 12.85
C ALA A 36 32.89 4.36 13.90
N VAL A 37 31.96 3.42 13.75
CA VAL A 37 31.93 2.22 14.59
C VAL A 37 33.30 1.56 14.43
N PRO A 38 34.11 1.45 15.50
CA PRO A 38 35.44 0.92 15.35
C PRO A 38 35.35 -0.51 14.82
N THR A 39 36.09 -0.81 13.75
CA THR A 39 36.21 -2.13 13.09
C THR A 39 36.72 -3.25 14.02
N THR A 40 36.96 -2.90 15.28
CA THR A 40 37.61 -3.66 16.36
C THR A 40 36.60 -4.29 17.33
N SER A 41 35.31 -4.34 16.99
CA SER A 41 34.27 -4.97 17.84
C SER A 41 33.23 -5.72 17.01
N LEU A 42 33.25 -7.05 17.13
CA LEU A 42 32.35 -7.95 16.41
C LEU A 42 31.23 -8.38 17.37
N MET A 43 29.99 -7.96 17.11
CA MET A 43 28.83 -8.18 18.01
C MET A 43 29.05 -7.77 19.49
N GLY A 44 29.91 -6.79 19.74
CA GLY A 44 30.22 -6.31 21.10
C GLY A 44 31.24 -7.15 21.88
N ILE A 45 31.84 -8.17 21.24
CA ILE A 45 32.96 -8.92 21.81
C ILE A 45 34.28 -8.21 21.44
N PRO A 46 35.19 -7.96 22.40
CA PRO A 46 36.52 -7.42 22.12
C PRO A 46 37.31 -8.35 21.19
N THR A 47 37.96 -7.80 20.16
CA THR A 47 38.73 -8.60 19.20
C THR A 47 39.93 -9.36 19.76
N GLU A 48 40.30 -9.09 21.00
CA GLU A 48 41.39 -9.73 21.75
C GLU A 48 40.97 -11.09 22.34
N GLU A 49 39.68 -11.29 22.60
CA GLU A 49 39.11 -12.55 23.11
C GLU A 49 38.80 -13.56 21.97
N LEU A 50 38.78 -13.08 20.72
CA LEU A 50 38.46 -13.88 19.54
C LEU A 50 39.73 -14.46 18.89
N THR A 51 39.93 -15.77 19.03
CA THR A 51 41.01 -16.46 18.31
C THR A 51 40.90 -16.24 16.79
N PRO A 52 42.03 -16.21 16.04
CA PRO A 52 41.99 -15.97 14.59
C PRO A 52 41.06 -16.91 13.82
N LYS A 53 40.92 -18.18 14.26
CA LYS A 53 40.00 -19.15 13.66
C LYS A 53 38.53 -18.77 13.86
N VAL A 54 38.16 -18.28 15.05
CA VAL A 54 36.79 -17.86 15.36
C VAL A 54 36.42 -16.60 14.58
N ARG A 55 37.34 -15.64 14.45
CA ARG A 55 37.16 -14.45 13.60
C ARG A 55 36.79 -14.84 12.15
N VAL A 56 37.64 -15.64 11.51
CA VAL A 56 37.42 -16.08 10.12
C VAL A 56 36.11 -16.87 9.98
N ALA A 57 35.75 -17.69 10.96
CA ALA A 57 34.48 -18.41 10.96
C ALA A 57 33.26 -17.47 11.02
N ILE A 58 33.29 -16.43 11.87
CA ILE A 58 32.18 -15.47 11.97
C ILE A 58 32.13 -14.56 10.73
N GLU A 59 33.26 -14.12 10.18
CA GLU A 59 33.31 -13.36 8.92
C GLU A 59 32.69 -14.17 7.77
N THR A 60 33.02 -15.47 7.68
CA THR A 60 32.42 -16.40 6.70
C THR A 60 30.90 -16.52 6.91
N LEU A 61 30.46 -16.70 8.16
CA LEU A 61 29.05 -16.81 8.50
C LEU A 61 28.27 -15.52 8.20
N MET A 62 28.85 -14.34 8.48
CA MET A 62 28.24 -13.05 8.18
C MET A 62 28.07 -12.85 6.68
N ASN A 63 29.08 -13.19 5.88
CA ASN A 63 29.01 -13.13 4.42
C ASN A 63 27.91 -14.06 3.86
N GLU A 64 27.76 -15.26 4.42
CA GLU A 64 26.71 -16.20 4.00
C GLU A 64 25.31 -15.74 4.44
N VAL A 65 25.16 -15.17 5.65
CA VAL A 65 23.90 -14.57 6.10
C VAL A 65 23.50 -13.38 5.21
N GLU A 66 24.46 -12.55 4.82
CA GLU A 66 24.26 -11.45 3.88
C GLU A 66 23.82 -11.93 2.48
N ARG A 67 24.48 -12.96 1.95
CA ARG A 67 24.10 -13.60 0.69
C ARG A 67 22.67 -14.17 0.76
N LEU A 68 22.38 -14.99 1.78
CA LEU A 68 21.06 -15.60 1.98
C LEU A 68 19.93 -14.58 2.18
N ARG A 69 20.25 -13.39 2.72
CA ARG A 69 19.29 -12.27 2.78
C ARG A 69 18.96 -11.75 1.39
N ARG A 70 19.96 -11.47 0.55
CA ARG A 70 19.77 -11.00 -0.83
C ARG A 70 19.02 -12.02 -1.67
N ASP A 71 19.42 -13.29 -1.63
CA ASP A 71 18.76 -14.37 -2.38
C ASP A 71 17.27 -14.49 -1.98
N ARG A 72 16.96 -14.39 -0.68
CA ARG A 72 15.58 -14.41 -0.17
C ARG A 72 14.77 -13.18 -0.58
N ASP A 73 15.38 -12.00 -0.56
CA ASP A 73 14.67 -10.77 -0.90
C ASP A 73 14.44 -10.67 -2.42
N GLU A 74 15.36 -11.17 -3.26
CA GLU A 74 15.16 -11.37 -4.71
C GLU A 74 14.00 -12.33 -4.98
N VAL A 75 13.98 -13.52 -4.35
CA VAL A 75 12.88 -14.49 -4.49
C VAL A 75 11.54 -13.89 -4.05
N LYS A 76 11.52 -13.06 -3.01
CA LYS A 76 10.30 -12.32 -2.60
C LYS A 76 9.87 -11.29 -3.63
N HIS A 77 10.79 -10.55 -4.25
CA HIS A 77 10.47 -9.60 -5.30
C HIS A 77 9.91 -10.29 -6.54
N GLN A 78 10.53 -11.38 -6.99
CA GLN A 78 10.03 -12.21 -8.07
C GLN A 78 8.65 -12.79 -7.77
N ASN A 79 8.45 -13.37 -6.58
CA ASN A 79 7.15 -13.91 -6.19
C ASN A 79 6.07 -12.83 -6.10
N SER A 80 6.37 -11.64 -5.56
CA SER A 80 5.43 -10.52 -5.55
C SER A 80 5.10 -9.98 -6.95
N HIS A 81 6.02 -10.09 -7.90
CA HIS A 81 5.74 -9.75 -9.30
C HIS A 81 4.84 -10.79 -9.98
N LEU A 82 5.10 -12.08 -9.76
CA LEU A 82 4.26 -13.18 -10.25
C LEU A 82 2.86 -13.19 -9.61
N GLU A 83 2.75 -12.85 -8.32
CA GLU A 83 1.46 -12.66 -7.64
C GLU A 83 0.64 -11.57 -8.31
N LYS A 84 1.24 -10.41 -8.63
CA LYS A 84 0.59 -9.30 -9.34
C LYS A 84 0.11 -9.67 -10.75
N LEU A 85 0.89 -10.47 -11.47
CA LEU A 85 0.50 -10.97 -12.80
C LEU A 85 -0.65 -12.00 -12.74
N ALA A 86 -0.95 -12.52 -11.55
CA ALA A 86 -2.01 -13.50 -11.32
C ALA A 86 -3.13 -12.91 -10.41
N ASP A 87 -3.34 -11.60 -10.47
CA ASP A 87 -4.40 -10.90 -9.72
C ASP A 87 -5.67 -10.62 -10.54
N GLU A 88 -5.63 -10.79 -11.86
CA GLU A 88 -6.78 -10.63 -12.76
C GLU A 88 -7.67 -11.89 -12.74
N ASP A 89 -8.97 -11.73 -13.01
CA ASP A 89 -9.87 -12.86 -13.30
C ASP A 89 -9.60 -13.42 -14.70
N SER A 90 -9.73 -14.74 -14.88
CA SER A 90 -9.39 -15.40 -16.15
C SER A 90 -10.43 -15.20 -17.26
N LEU A 91 -11.62 -14.71 -16.93
CA LEU A 91 -12.74 -14.51 -17.86
C LEU A 91 -13.18 -13.04 -17.94
N LEU A 92 -13.17 -12.34 -16.81
CA LEU A 92 -13.78 -11.03 -16.65
C LEU A 92 -12.73 -9.92 -16.47
N PRO A 93 -12.99 -8.67 -16.90
CA PRO A 93 -12.06 -7.54 -16.77
C PRO A 93 -11.96 -6.98 -15.33
N VAL A 94 -12.08 -7.84 -14.31
CA VAL A 94 -12.04 -7.50 -12.88
C VAL A 94 -10.93 -8.28 -12.17
N ILE A 95 -10.58 -7.89 -10.95
CA ILE A 95 -9.58 -8.64 -10.19
C ILE A 95 -10.20 -9.92 -9.60
N ASN A 96 -9.40 -10.97 -9.43
CA ASN A 96 -9.86 -12.22 -8.84
C ASN A 96 -9.99 -12.14 -7.31
N ARG A 97 -10.66 -13.14 -6.73
CA ARG A 97 -10.90 -13.27 -5.27
C ARG A 97 -9.68 -13.01 -4.39
N ARG A 98 -8.49 -13.47 -4.79
CA ARG A 98 -7.26 -13.31 -4.01
C ARG A 98 -6.81 -11.85 -3.98
N ALA A 99 -6.83 -11.19 -5.13
CA ALA A 99 -6.52 -9.79 -5.27
C ALA A 99 -7.54 -8.92 -4.51
N PHE A 100 -8.83 -9.22 -4.65
CA PHE A 100 -9.91 -8.51 -3.96
C PHE A 100 -9.76 -8.53 -2.44
N VAL A 101 -9.56 -9.70 -1.83
CA VAL A 101 -9.38 -9.82 -0.37
C VAL A 101 -8.15 -9.03 0.12
N ARG A 102 -7.08 -8.96 -0.69
CA ARG A 102 -5.88 -8.17 -0.37
C ARG A 102 -6.14 -6.67 -0.45
N GLU A 103 -6.84 -6.17 -1.48
CA GLU A 103 -7.18 -4.76 -1.57
C GLU A 103 -8.23 -4.34 -0.53
N LEU A 104 -9.20 -5.20 -0.20
CA LEU A 104 -10.11 -5.01 0.93
C LEU A 104 -9.34 -4.85 2.26
N SER A 105 -8.35 -5.71 2.51
CA SER A 105 -7.49 -5.63 3.71
C SER A 105 -6.72 -4.29 3.78
N ARG A 106 -6.29 -3.76 2.63
CA ARG A 106 -5.65 -2.44 2.52
C ARG A 106 -6.65 -1.30 2.75
N ALA A 107 -7.83 -1.37 2.15
CA ALA A 107 -8.91 -0.40 2.32
C ALA A 107 -9.35 -0.30 3.78
N MET A 108 -9.51 -1.44 4.48
CA MET A 108 -9.78 -1.47 5.92
C MET A 108 -8.68 -0.80 6.75
N SER A 109 -7.41 -1.11 6.45
CA SER A 109 -6.25 -0.51 7.13
C SER A 109 -6.17 1.00 6.90
N PHE A 110 -6.53 1.47 5.71
CA PHE A 110 -6.58 2.89 5.36
C PHE A 110 -7.73 3.61 6.06
N ALA A 111 -8.95 3.03 6.03
CA ALA A 111 -10.13 3.56 6.70
C ALA A 111 -9.91 3.69 8.22
N GLN A 112 -9.30 2.68 8.86
CA GLN A 112 -8.94 2.74 10.27
C GLN A 112 -7.93 3.85 10.59
N ARG A 113 -6.91 4.03 9.74
CA ARG A 113 -5.85 5.03 9.95
C ARG A 113 -6.34 6.46 9.79
N TYR A 114 -7.18 6.73 8.78
CA TYR A 114 -7.60 8.08 8.41
C TYR A 114 -9.05 8.41 8.82
N THR A 115 -9.73 7.48 9.50
CA THR A 115 -11.14 7.61 9.92
C THR A 115 -12.07 7.94 8.73
N GLN A 116 -11.75 7.40 7.55
CA GLN A 116 -12.52 7.62 6.33
C GLN A 116 -13.71 6.65 6.29
N PRO A 117 -14.94 7.11 5.99
CA PRO A 117 -16.07 6.24 5.73
C PRO A 117 -15.80 5.39 4.48
N SER A 118 -15.93 4.07 4.64
CA SER A 118 -15.84 3.08 3.56
C SER A 118 -17.08 2.20 3.55
N SER A 119 -17.33 1.51 2.45
CA SER A 119 -18.41 0.55 2.30
C SER A 119 -17.94 -0.65 1.49
N LEU A 120 -18.56 -1.79 1.71
CA LEU A 120 -18.34 -3.04 0.97
C LEU A 120 -19.70 -3.52 0.50
N ALA A 121 -19.80 -3.86 -0.78
CA ALA A 121 -20.93 -4.60 -1.33
C ALA A 121 -20.50 -6.05 -1.56
N PHE A 122 -21.46 -6.97 -1.54
CA PHE A 122 -21.29 -8.35 -1.97
C PHE A 122 -22.63 -8.82 -2.50
N PHE A 123 -22.65 -9.41 -3.68
CA PHE A 123 -23.87 -9.85 -4.34
C PHE A 123 -23.59 -10.98 -5.34
N ASP A 124 -24.66 -11.67 -5.71
CA ASP A 124 -24.66 -12.81 -6.62
C ASP A 124 -25.59 -12.52 -7.80
N VAL A 125 -25.22 -12.99 -9.00
CA VAL A 125 -26.03 -12.82 -10.21
C VAL A 125 -27.09 -13.93 -10.28
N ASN A 126 -28.32 -13.59 -9.90
CA ASN A 126 -29.44 -14.53 -9.92
C ASN A 126 -29.64 -15.22 -11.29
N ASN A 127 -30.07 -16.48 -11.24
CA ASN A 127 -30.48 -17.30 -12.39
C ASN A 127 -29.38 -17.61 -13.43
N MET A 128 -28.10 -17.39 -13.12
CA MET A 128 -26.99 -17.76 -14.01
C MET A 128 -26.97 -19.24 -14.39
N LYS A 129 -27.41 -20.14 -13.49
CA LYS A 129 -27.62 -21.55 -13.83
C LYS A 129 -28.68 -21.74 -14.94
N THR A 130 -29.80 -21.04 -14.89
CA THR A 130 -30.85 -21.13 -15.93
C THR A 130 -30.32 -20.68 -17.28
N ILE A 131 -29.54 -19.59 -17.32
CA ILE A 131 -28.87 -19.10 -18.54
C ILE A 131 -27.92 -20.18 -19.10
N ASN A 132 -27.11 -20.80 -18.24
CA ASN A 132 -26.20 -21.88 -18.63
C ASN A 132 -26.93 -23.13 -19.15
N ASP A 133 -28.01 -23.55 -18.48
CA ASP A 133 -28.77 -24.76 -18.80
C ASP A 133 -29.62 -24.60 -20.09
N GLU A 134 -30.16 -23.40 -20.35
CA GLU A 134 -31.02 -23.10 -21.52
C GLU A 134 -30.24 -22.60 -22.75
N LEU A 135 -29.17 -21.82 -22.56
CA LEU A 135 -28.44 -21.12 -23.63
C LEU A 135 -26.96 -21.55 -23.74
N GLY A 136 -26.47 -22.37 -22.82
CA GLY A 136 -25.10 -22.88 -22.80
C GLY A 136 -24.09 -21.96 -22.11
N HIS A 137 -22.95 -22.52 -21.69
CA HIS A 137 -21.93 -21.82 -20.92
C HIS A 137 -21.40 -20.54 -21.59
N ALA A 138 -21.25 -20.52 -22.92
CA ALA A 138 -20.79 -19.32 -23.63
C ALA A 138 -21.78 -18.12 -23.49
N ALA A 139 -23.08 -18.39 -23.33
CA ALA A 139 -24.06 -17.34 -23.06
C ALA A 139 -23.99 -16.86 -21.60
N GLY A 140 -23.70 -17.78 -20.65
CA GLY A 140 -23.42 -17.42 -19.26
C GLY A 140 -22.15 -16.57 -19.11
N ASP A 141 -21.07 -16.97 -19.78
CA ASP A 141 -19.81 -16.22 -19.79
C ASP A 141 -20.01 -14.80 -20.35
N ALA A 142 -20.78 -14.65 -21.44
CA ALA A 142 -21.15 -13.35 -21.99
C ALA A 142 -22.04 -12.52 -21.04
N ALA A 143 -22.96 -13.15 -20.31
CA ALA A 143 -23.78 -12.46 -19.31
C ALA A 143 -22.94 -11.95 -18.12
N LEU A 144 -21.99 -12.75 -17.63
CA LEU A 144 -21.05 -12.33 -16.58
C LEU A 144 -20.11 -11.21 -17.06
N MET A 145 -19.65 -11.27 -18.31
CA MET A 145 -18.86 -10.21 -18.92
C MET A 145 -19.63 -8.88 -18.96
N HIS A 146 -20.89 -8.91 -19.39
CA HIS A 146 -21.75 -7.73 -19.40
C HIS A 146 -22.00 -7.16 -17.98
N VAL A 147 -22.19 -8.02 -16.98
CA VAL A 147 -22.30 -7.59 -15.57
C VAL A 147 -21.00 -6.93 -15.10
N ALA A 148 -19.83 -7.52 -15.39
CA ALA A 148 -18.54 -6.97 -15.01
C ALA A 148 -18.28 -5.59 -15.64
N GLU A 149 -18.59 -5.43 -16.94
CA GLU A 149 -18.51 -4.15 -17.65
C GLU A 149 -19.43 -3.10 -17.01
N MET A 150 -20.70 -3.43 -16.78
CA MET A 150 -21.63 -2.50 -16.11
C MET A 150 -21.14 -2.07 -14.72
N LEU A 151 -20.56 -2.97 -13.93
CA LEU A 151 -20.00 -2.62 -12.62
C LEU A 151 -18.84 -1.62 -12.76
N LEU A 152 -17.91 -1.88 -13.66
CA LEU A 152 -16.74 -1.01 -13.90
C LEU A 152 -17.12 0.37 -14.43
N GLU A 153 -18.21 0.49 -15.21
CA GLU A 153 -18.74 1.78 -15.67
C GLU A 153 -19.41 2.61 -14.57
N HIS A 154 -19.94 1.96 -13.51
CA HIS A 154 -20.75 2.62 -12.48
C HIS A 154 -20.02 2.86 -11.15
N VAL A 155 -18.83 2.26 -10.96
CA VAL A 155 -17.95 2.55 -9.81
C VAL A 155 -16.97 3.70 -10.10
N ARG A 156 -16.33 4.24 -9.06
CA ARG A 156 -15.27 5.24 -9.21
C ARG A 156 -13.93 4.57 -9.44
N HIS A 157 -12.98 5.30 -10.01
CA HIS A 157 -11.59 4.83 -10.18
C HIS A 157 -10.85 4.54 -8.86
N SER A 158 -11.39 4.98 -7.71
CA SER A 158 -10.89 4.65 -6.36
C SER A 158 -11.40 3.31 -5.83
N ASP A 159 -12.47 2.79 -6.44
CA ASP A 159 -13.23 1.67 -5.94
C ASP A 159 -12.68 0.39 -6.59
N VAL A 160 -12.92 -0.76 -5.95
CA VAL A 160 -12.36 -2.05 -6.37
C VAL A 160 -13.52 -3.00 -6.62
N VAL A 161 -13.57 -3.59 -7.81
CA VAL A 161 -14.54 -4.63 -8.18
C VAL A 161 -13.77 -5.93 -8.40
N GLY A 162 -14.24 -7.01 -7.80
CA GLY A 162 -13.63 -8.33 -7.97
C GLY A 162 -14.63 -9.48 -8.07
N ARG A 163 -14.25 -10.50 -8.85
CA ARG A 163 -15.01 -11.75 -8.94
C ARG A 163 -14.60 -12.68 -7.81
N LEU A 164 -15.57 -13.09 -6.98
CA LEU A 164 -15.32 -13.87 -5.78
C LEU A 164 -15.67 -15.36 -5.95
N GLY A 165 -16.59 -15.67 -6.86
CA GLY A 165 -17.08 -17.01 -7.15
C GLY A 165 -17.47 -17.17 -8.62
N GLY A 166 -18.36 -18.11 -8.94
CA GLY A 166 -18.85 -18.30 -10.32
C GLY A 166 -19.60 -17.06 -10.81
N ASP A 167 -20.62 -16.69 -10.06
CA ASP A 167 -21.59 -15.62 -10.26
C ASP A 167 -21.54 -14.54 -9.16
N GLU A 168 -20.66 -14.72 -8.15
CA GLU A 168 -20.47 -13.81 -7.02
C GLU A 168 -19.47 -12.67 -7.31
N PHE A 169 -19.85 -11.43 -6.97
CA PHE A 169 -19.04 -10.21 -7.08
C PHE A 169 -18.97 -9.44 -5.75
N GLY A 170 -17.92 -8.62 -5.59
CA GLY A 170 -17.75 -7.66 -4.50
C GLY A 170 -17.01 -6.40 -4.94
#